data_AF-A0ABD5ZJA7-F1
#
_entry.id   AF-A0ABD5ZJA7-F1
#
_cell.length_a   1.000
_cell.length_b   1.000
_cell.length_c   1.000
_cell.angle_alpha   90.00
_cell.angle_beta   90.00
_cell.angle_gamma   90.00
#
_symmetry.space_group_name_H-M   'P 1'
#
loop_
_entity.id
_entity.type
_entity.pdbx_description
1 polymer ?
#
loop_
_entity_poly.entity_id
_entity_poly.type
_entity_poly.pdbx_seq_one_letter_code
_entity_poly.pdbx_strand_id
1 'polypeptide(L)'
;MGRKRITAYEDAGEKMKLVIDYCARYAVVPRKSDDPHLPSPWEGVPANEVQQGILEKFGAKVSNGTPTYAWQRLGADNDLEGALKFLQDRREEILENGDK
;
A
#
# COMPACT_ATOMS: atom_id res chain seq x y z
N MET A 1 3.24 -23.52 3.30
CA MET A 1 2.06 -22.78 2.79
C MET A 1 2.53 -21.46 2.18
N GLY A 2 2.68 -21.41 0.86
CA GLY A 2 2.96 -20.15 0.16
C GLY A 2 1.79 -19.21 0.37
N ARG A 3 2.04 -18.05 0.99
CA ARG A 3 0.97 -17.12 1.35
C ARG A 3 0.44 -16.45 0.06
N LYS A 4 -0.80 -16.77 -0.35
CA LYS A 4 -1.47 -16.36 -1.62
C LYS A 4 -1.33 -14.86 -1.92
N ARG A 5 -0.68 -14.44 -3.01
CA ARG A 5 -0.55 -13.02 -3.42
C ARG A 5 -1.91 -12.32 -3.45
N ILE A 6 -1.96 -11.06 -3.05
CA ILE A 6 -3.15 -10.20 -3.25
C ILE A 6 -3.11 -9.77 -4.71
N THR A 7 -4.06 -10.28 -5.49
CA THR A 7 -4.22 -9.96 -6.92
C THR A 7 -5.44 -9.09 -7.19
N ALA A 8 -6.39 -9.03 -6.24
CA ALA A 8 -7.54 -8.13 -6.25
C ALA A 8 -7.71 -7.47 -4.89
N TYR A 9 -8.25 -6.25 -4.85
CA TYR A 9 -8.52 -5.53 -3.59
C TYR A 9 -9.45 -6.31 -2.65
N GLU A 10 -10.38 -7.08 -3.21
CA GLU A 10 -11.32 -7.91 -2.44
C GLU A 10 -10.64 -9.08 -1.71
N ASP A 11 -9.49 -9.57 -2.19
CA ASP A 11 -8.70 -10.60 -1.50
C ASP A 11 -7.97 -10.06 -0.25
N ALA A 12 -7.91 -8.74 -0.08
CA ALA A 12 -7.24 -8.11 1.05
C ALA A 12 -8.14 -8.07 2.29
N GLY A 13 -7.58 -8.42 3.46
CA GLY A 13 -8.27 -8.21 4.73
C GLY A 13 -8.45 -6.72 5.05
N GLU A 14 -9.39 -6.37 5.94
CA GLU A 14 -9.73 -4.97 6.24
C GLU A 14 -8.52 -4.08 6.55
N LYS A 15 -7.59 -4.56 7.39
CA LYS A 15 -6.37 -3.80 7.72
C LYS A 15 -5.42 -3.63 6.55
N MET A 16 -5.38 -4.59 5.62
CA MET A 16 -4.58 -4.49 4.40
C MET A 16 -5.21 -3.52 3.41
N LYS A 17 -6.55 -3.53 3.30
CA LYS A 17 -7.29 -2.57 2.51
C LYS A 17 -6.98 -1.13 2.94
N LEU A 18 -6.95 -0.86 4.24
CA LEU A 18 -6.53 0.44 4.77
C LEU A 18 -5.11 0.84 4.35
N VAL A 19 -4.16 -0.10 4.40
CA VAL A 19 -2.79 0.17 3.92
C VAL A 19 -2.79 0.46 2.43
N ILE A 20 -3.44 -0.38 1.63
CA ILE A 20 -3.54 -0.25 0.18
C ILE A 20 -4.16 1.11 -0.20
N ASP A 21 -5.27 1.48 0.44
CA ASP A 21 -5.97 2.73 0.17
C ASP A 21 -5.13 3.94 0.56
N TYR A 22 -4.46 3.90 1.72
CA TYR A 22 -3.54 4.96 2.13
C TYR A 22 -2.39 5.11 1.13
N CYS A 23 -1.71 4.00 0.81
CA CYS A 23 -0.62 3.97 -0.16
C CYS A 23 -1.06 4.52 -1.51
N ALA A 24 -2.20 4.06 -2.04
CA ALA A 24 -2.76 4.50 -3.30
C ALA A 24 -3.09 6.00 -3.31
N ARG A 25 -3.77 6.51 -2.28
CA ARG A 25 -4.17 7.93 -2.18
C ARG A 25 -2.97 8.87 -2.13
N TYR A 26 -1.95 8.52 -1.36
CA TYR A 26 -0.82 9.40 -1.08
C TYR A 26 0.41 9.11 -1.95
N ALA A 27 0.34 8.12 -2.84
CA ALA A 27 1.46 7.69 -3.66
C ALA A 27 2.69 7.28 -2.84
N VAL A 28 2.49 6.55 -1.74
CA VAL A 28 3.57 6.12 -0.84
C VAL A 28 3.59 4.60 -0.66
N VAL A 29 4.77 4.02 -0.42
CA VAL A 29 4.93 2.58 -0.17
C VAL A 29 5.80 2.31 1.06
N PRO A 30 5.44 1.34 1.92
CA PRO A 30 6.18 1.08 3.15
C PRO A 30 7.46 0.27 2.85
N ARG A 31 8.59 0.96 2.75
CA ARG A 31 9.93 0.35 2.55
C ARG A 31 10.83 0.55 3.76
N LYS A 32 11.81 -0.34 3.88
CA LYS A 32 12.82 -0.32 4.96
C LYS A 32 13.97 0.66 4.69
N SER A 33 14.11 1.20 3.49
CA SER A 33 15.15 2.15 3.11
C SER A 33 14.67 3.03 1.96
N ASP A 34 15.24 4.22 1.83
CA ASP A 34 15.16 5.08 0.64
C ASP A 34 15.57 4.25 -0.58
N ASP A 35 14.59 3.70 -1.28
CA ASP A 35 14.82 2.96 -2.51
C ASP A 35 15.08 3.99 -3.60
N PRO A 36 16.28 4.05 -4.19
CA PRO A 36 16.64 5.15 -5.09
C PRO A 36 15.92 5.10 -6.44
N HIS A 37 15.10 4.08 -6.72
CA HIS A 37 14.48 3.85 -8.03
C HIS A 37 13.00 3.44 -7.93
N LEU A 38 12.20 4.19 -7.17
CA LEU A 38 10.74 4.14 -7.36
C LEU A 38 10.37 5.00 -8.58
N PRO A 39 9.51 4.50 -9.48
CA PRO A 39 8.98 5.35 -10.53
C PRO A 39 8.10 6.43 -9.90
N SER A 40 8.25 7.68 -10.37
CA SER A 40 7.33 8.76 -10.02
C SER A 40 5.88 8.34 -10.31
N PRO A 41 4.90 8.62 -9.43
CA PRO A 41 4.96 9.53 -8.27
C PRO A 41 5.24 8.84 -6.92
N TRP A 42 5.76 7.61 -6.90
CA TRP A 42 5.83 6.82 -5.68
C TRP A 42 7.01 7.20 -4.77
N GLU A 43 6.72 7.41 -3.48
CA GLU A 43 7.73 7.64 -2.45
C GLU A 43 7.85 6.45 -1.49
N GLY A 44 9.08 6.05 -1.19
CA GLY A 44 9.38 4.98 -0.25
C GLY A 44 9.47 5.53 1.15
N VAL A 45 8.52 5.19 2.02
CA VAL A 45 8.45 5.70 3.38
C VAL A 45 8.58 4.58 4.42
N PRO A 46 9.09 4.86 5.62
CA PRO A 46 9.10 3.92 6.73
C PRO A 46 7.69 3.39 7.07
N ALA A 47 7.59 2.11 7.43
CA ALA A 47 6.31 1.48 7.76
C ALA A 47 5.57 2.14 8.93
N ASN A 48 6.30 2.72 9.89
CA ASN A 48 5.72 3.47 11.00
C ASN A 48 5.05 4.77 10.53
N GLU A 49 5.57 5.43 9.50
CA GLU A 49 4.94 6.63 8.94
C GLU A 49 3.65 6.27 8.20
N VAL A 50 3.63 5.18 7.45
CA VAL A 50 2.38 4.65 6.85
C VAL A 50 1.36 4.31 7.93
N GLN A 51 1.78 3.66 9.02
CA GLN A 51 0.90 3.35 10.14
C GLN A 51 0.32 4.63 10.77
N GLN A 52 1.15 5.65 11.00
CA GLN A 52 0.72 6.93 11.56
C GLN A 52 -0.25 7.64 10.62
N GLY A 53 0.06 7.71 9.34
CA GLY A 53 -0.82 8.31 8.34
C GLY A 53 -2.15 7.58 8.22
N ILE A 54 -2.18 6.25 8.34
CA ILE A 54 -3.45 5.51 8.39
C ILE A 54 -4.27 5.90 9.62
N LEU A 55 -3.63 6.02 10.78
CA LEU A 55 -4.31 6.44 12.01
C LEU A 55 -4.87 7.86 11.87
N GLU A 56 -4.10 8.79 11.30
CA GLU A 56 -4.51 10.19 11.16
C GLU A 56 -5.60 10.40 10.10
N LYS A 57 -5.54 9.66 8.98
CA LYS A 57 -6.45 9.85 7.84
C LYS A 57 -7.70 8.97 7.92
N PHE A 58 -7.57 7.76 8.44
CA PHE A 58 -8.66 6.78 8.51
C PHE A 58 -9.15 6.52 9.94
N GLY A 59 -8.52 7.10 10.96
CA GLY A 59 -8.91 6.88 12.37
C GLY A 59 -8.67 5.44 12.85
N ALA A 60 -7.92 4.63 12.10
CA ALA A 60 -7.80 3.20 12.31
C ALA A 60 -6.40 2.79 12.77
N LYS A 61 -6.32 1.88 13.76
CA LYS A 61 -5.05 1.34 14.25
C LYS A 61 -4.68 0.05 13.51
N VAL A 62 -3.58 0.09 12.77
CA VAL A 62 -2.93 -1.11 12.22
C VAL A 62 -1.67 -1.45 13.03
N SER A 63 -1.29 -2.73 13.05
CA SER A 63 -0.07 -3.17 13.74
C SER A 63 1.17 -2.73 12.95
N ASN A 64 2.31 -2.50 13.62
CA ASN A 64 3.54 -1.99 13.00
C ASN A 64 4.05 -2.84 11.82
N GLY A 65 3.84 -4.16 11.84
CA GLY A 65 4.21 -5.04 10.72
C GLY A 65 3.22 -5.04 9.54
N THR A 66 2.03 -4.45 9.70
CA THR A 66 0.96 -4.53 8.70
C THR A 66 1.34 -3.83 7.38
N PRO A 67 1.94 -2.62 7.38
CA PRO A 67 2.28 -1.95 6.13
C PRO A 67 3.28 -2.74 5.30
N THR A 68 4.41 -3.14 5.90
CA THR A 68 5.40 -3.98 5.22
C THR A 68 4.78 -5.30 4.75
N TYR A 69 3.96 -5.94 5.60
CA TYR A 69 3.32 -7.19 5.23
C TYR A 69 2.36 -7.02 4.05
N ALA A 70 1.53 -5.96 4.00
CA ALA A 70 0.65 -5.70 2.88
C ALA A 70 1.45 -5.48 1.58
N TRP A 71 2.57 -4.75 1.65
CA TRP A 71 3.45 -4.52 0.51
C TRP A 71 4.08 -5.80 -0.05
N GLN A 72 4.57 -6.67 0.84
CA GLN A 72 5.05 -8.00 0.44
C GLN A 72 3.94 -8.86 -0.18
N ARG A 73 2.71 -8.74 0.32
CA ARG A 73 1.55 -9.49 -0.16
C ARG A 73 1.06 -9.05 -1.55
N LEU A 74 1.32 -7.80 -1.94
CA LEU A 74 1.14 -7.33 -3.32
C LEU A 74 2.20 -7.90 -4.28
N GLY A 75 3.24 -8.54 -3.75
CA GLY A 75 4.30 -9.18 -4.52
C GLY A 75 5.49 -8.26 -4.80
N ALA A 76 5.61 -7.13 -4.10
CA ALA A 76 6.64 -6.12 -4.37
C ALA A 76 8.08 -6.64 -4.24
N ASP A 77 8.31 -7.74 -3.48
CA ASP A 77 9.63 -8.37 -3.37
C ASP A 77 10.08 -9.04 -4.69
N ASN A 78 9.15 -9.41 -5.57
CA ASN A 78 9.44 -10.14 -6.82
C ASN A 78 8.99 -9.37 -8.07
N ASP A 79 7.97 -8.54 -7.94
CA ASP A 79 7.28 -7.85 -9.04
C ASP A 79 6.84 -6.47 -8.55
N LEU A 80 7.83 -5.57 -8.48
CA LEU A 80 7.62 -4.20 -8.03
C LEU A 80 6.66 -3.46 -8.95
N GLU A 81 6.85 -3.57 -10.26
CA GLU A 81 6.00 -2.89 -11.24
C GLU A 81 4.54 -3.34 -11.12
N GLY A 82 4.29 -4.64 -10.97
CA GLY A 82 2.93 -5.14 -10.73
C GLY A 82 2.32 -4.65 -9.41
N ALA A 83 3.11 -4.55 -8.34
CA ALA A 83 2.63 -4.00 -7.06
C ALA A 83 2.30 -2.50 -7.14
N LEU A 84 3.12 -1.72 -7.86
CA LEU A 84 2.87 -0.30 -8.09
C LEU A 84 1.68 -0.07 -9.02
N LYS A 85 1.57 -0.89 -10.08
CA LYS A 85 0.41 -0.87 -10.98
C LYS A 85 -0.88 -1.14 -10.23
N PHE A 86 -0.89 -2.13 -9.33
CA PHE A 86 -2.04 -2.41 -8.48
C PHE A 86 -2.46 -1.19 -7.65
N LEU A 87 -1.50 -0.48 -7.04
CA LEU A 87 -1.80 0.73 -6.28
C LEU A 87 -2.24 1.90 -7.16
N GLN A 88 -1.72 1.98 -8.39
CA GLN A 88 -2.15 2.97 -9.37
C GLN A 88 -3.60 2.72 -9.80
N ASP A 89 -3.94 1.50 -10.21
CA ASP A 89 -5.31 1.12 -10.56
C ASP A 89 -6.25 1.44 -9.39
N ARG A 90 -5.83 1.13 -8.16
CA ARG A 90 -6.60 1.46 -6.96
C ARG A 90 -6.75 2.97 -6.74
N ARG A 91 -5.71 3.76 -7.02
CA ARG A 91 -5.77 5.22 -6.92
C ARG A 91 -6.76 5.79 -7.93
N GLU A 92 -6.75 5.27 -9.16
CA GLU A 92 -7.69 5.66 -10.21
C GLU A 92 -9.13 5.34 -9.78
N GLU A 93 -9.39 4.14 -9.25
CA GLU A 93 -10.71 3.79 -8.70
C GLU A 93 -11.16 4.76 -7.59
N ILE A 94 -10.27 5.15 -6.68
CA ILE A 94 -10.62 6.08 -5.59
C ILE A 94 -10.97 7.48 -6.15
N LEU A 95 -10.22 7.95 -7.14
CA LEU A 95 -10.45 9.24 -7.79
C LEU A 95 -11.75 9.24 -8.61
N GLU A 96 -12.06 8.15 -9.30
CA GLU A 96 -13.30 7.97 -10.06
C GLU A 96 -14.54 7.91 -9.15
N ASN A 97 -14.42 7.29 -7.98
CA ASN A 97 -15.52 7.20 -7.01
C ASN A 97 -15.75 8.48 -6.19
N GLY A 98 -14.96 9.54 -6.41
CA GLY A 98 -15.25 10.87 -5.89
C GLY A 98 -14.96 11.09 -4.39
N ASP A 99 -14.09 10.26 -3.78
CA ASP A 99 -13.60 10.48 -2.40
C ASP A 99 -12.60 11.66 -2.42
N LYS A 100 -13.15 12.88 -2.52
CA LYS A 100 -12.44 14.16 -2.37
C LYS A 100 -12.29 14.55 -0.90
#